data_AF-A0A0W0UZM3-F1
#
_entry.id   AF-A0A0W0UZM3-F1
#
_cell.length_a   1.000
_cell.length_b   1.000
_cell.length_c   1.000
_cell.angle_alpha   90.00
_cell.angle_beta   90.00
_cell.angle_gamma   90.00
#
_symmetry.space_group_name_H-M   'P 1'
#
loop_
_entity.id
_entity.type
_entity.pdbx_description
1 polymer ?
#
loop_
_entity_poly.entity_id
_entity_poly.type
_entity_poly.pdbx_seq_one_letter_code
_entity_poly.pdbx_strand_id
1 'polypeptide(L)'
;MFDSKNLDDLAKSLFASLPTSLQNFEKDIQQKFKEVLQTAFARLDLVTREEFDVQTKVLARTREKLDDLQRQLETLQSKNKVDK
;
A
#
# COMPACT_ATOMS: atom_id res chain seq x y z
N MET A 1 5.16 -0.75 -5.16
CA MET A 1 5.02 -2.19 -4.91
C MET A 1 5.52 -2.42 -3.49
N PHE A 2 4.77 -3.09 -2.61
CA PHE A 2 5.31 -3.44 -1.29
C PHE A 2 6.46 -4.43 -1.51
N ASP A 3 7.69 -3.93 -1.40
CA ASP A 3 8.91 -4.67 -1.66
C ASP A 3 9.27 -5.52 -0.45
N SER A 4 9.57 -6.81 -0.65
CA SER A 4 9.99 -7.72 0.42
C SER A 4 11.25 -7.21 1.14
N LYS A 5 12.09 -6.46 0.42
CA LYS A 5 13.28 -5.78 0.97
C LYS A 5 12.95 -4.81 2.10
N ASN A 6 11.85 -4.06 1.99
CA ASN A 6 11.43 -3.15 3.04
C ASN A 6 10.96 -3.89 4.30
N LEU A 7 10.35 -5.07 4.12
CA LEU A 7 9.95 -5.95 5.23
C LEU A 7 11.17 -6.56 5.93
N ASP A 8 12.16 -7.00 5.16
CA ASP A 8 13.41 -7.55 5.68
C ASP A 8 14.23 -6.49 6.44
N ASP A 9 14.28 -5.26 5.94
CA ASP A 9 14.99 -4.15 6.61
C ASP A 9 14.28 -3.68 7.87
N LEU A 10 12.94 -3.72 7.88
CA LEU A 10 12.14 -3.49 9.08
C LEU A 10 12.39 -4.59 10.13
N ALA A 11 12.42 -5.85 9.70
CA ALA A 11 12.71 -6.99 10.56
C ALA A 11 14.13 -6.89 11.17
N LYS A 12 15.14 -6.53 10.36
CA LYS A 12 16.52 -6.31 10.84
C LYS A 12 16.62 -5.14 11.81
N SER A 13 15.96 -4.02 11.52
CA SER A 13 15.98 -2.83 12.38
C SER A 13 15.30 -3.10 13.73
N LEU A 14 14.18 -3.83 13.71
CA LEU A 14 13.49 -4.25 14.92
C LEU A 14 14.33 -5.25 15.72
N PHE A 15 14.99 -6.20 15.07
CA PHE A 15 15.89 -7.16 15.74
C PHE A 15 17.11 -6.47 16.36
N ALA A 16 17.69 -5.50 15.66
CA ALA A 16 18.80 -4.68 16.16
C ALA A 16 18.41 -3.76 17.32
N SER A 17 17.13 -3.41 17.45
CA SER A 17 16.61 -2.62 18.58
C SER A 17 16.37 -3.43 19.86
N LEU A 18 16.47 -4.77 19.81
CA LEU A 18 16.29 -5.63 20.97
C LEU A 18 17.53 -5.60 21.89
N PRO A 19 17.35 -5.54 23.22
CA PRO A 19 18.42 -5.69 24.21
C PRO A 19 19.27 -6.94 23.98
N THR A 20 20.59 -6.84 24.18
CA THR A 20 21.54 -7.96 24.03
C THR A 20 21.23 -9.17 24.93
N SER A 21 20.54 -8.96 26.06
CA SER A 21 20.04 -10.03 26.93
C SER A 21 18.96 -10.90 26.28
N LEU A 22 18.24 -10.37 25.29
CA LEU A 22 17.22 -11.08 24.53
C LEU A 22 17.81 -11.77 23.29
N GLN A 23 18.90 -11.28 22.71
CA GLN A 23 19.52 -11.91 21.54
C GLN A 23 19.97 -13.37 21.77
N ASN A 24 20.22 -13.78 23.02
CA ASN A 24 20.68 -15.11 23.38
C ASN A 24 19.57 -16.15 23.60
N PHE A 25 18.29 -15.74 23.58
CA PHE A 25 17.12 -16.62 23.77
C PHE A 25 16.33 -16.78 22.45
N GLU A 26 17.01 -17.24 21.39
CA GLU A 26 16.50 -17.18 20.01
C GLU A 26 15.09 -17.77 19.81
N LYS A 27 14.79 -18.95 20.37
CA LYS A 27 13.51 -19.64 20.09
C LYS A 27 12.29 -18.99 20.74
N ASP A 28 12.36 -18.67 22.03
CA ASP A 28 11.21 -18.10 22.74
C ASP A 28 10.94 -16.65 22.30
N ILE A 29 11.98 -15.92 21.92
CA ILE A 29 11.85 -14.56 21.39
C ILE A 29 11.31 -14.56 19.98
N GLN A 30 11.72 -15.49 19.12
CA GLN A 30 11.15 -15.56 17.77
C GLN A 30 9.63 -15.71 17.82
N GLN A 31 9.12 -16.56 18.73
CA GLN A 31 7.69 -16.74 18.96
C GLN A 31 7.03 -15.43 19.45
N LYS A 32 7.58 -14.81 20.50
CA LYS A 32 7.04 -13.57 21.09
C LYS A 32 7.10 -12.38 20.13
N PHE A 33 8.15 -12.30 19.35
CA PHE A 33 8.36 -11.26 18.35
C PHE A 33 7.36 -11.41 17.19
N LYS A 34 7.08 -12.64 16.76
CA LYS A 34 6.02 -12.92 15.79
C LYS A 34 4.64 -12.49 16.31
N GLU A 35 4.32 -12.77 17.57
CA GLU A 35 3.06 -12.33 18.21
C GLU A 35 2.96 -10.79 18.28
N VAL A 36 4.04 -10.10 18.66
CA VAL A 36 4.10 -8.63 18.70
C VAL A 36 3.96 -8.03 17.30
N LEU A 37 4.64 -8.58 16.30
CA LEU A 37 4.52 -8.15 14.90
C LEU A 37 3.11 -8.38 14.37
N GLN A 38 2.49 -9.53 14.64
CA GLN A 38 1.11 -9.79 14.26
C GLN A 38 0.15 -8.79 14.91
N THR A 39 0.36 -8.47 16.19
CA THR A 39 -0.43 -7.46 16.91
C THR A 39 -0.21 -6.05 16.36
N ALA A 40 1.03 -5.70 16.03
CA ALA A 40 1.37 -4.39 15.45
C ALA A 40 0.81 -4.24 14.04
N PHE A 41 0.91 -5.28 13.20
CA PHE A 41 0.30 -5.32 11.88
C PHE A 41 -1.23 -5.29 11.95
N ALA A 42 -1.84 -5.91 12.95
CA ALA A 42 -3.29 -5.82 13.17
C ALA A 42 -3.76 -4.42 13.65
N ARG A 43 -2.86 -3.62 14.25
CA ARG A 43 -3.13 -2.23 14.64
C ARG A 43 -2.88 -1.23 13.52
N LEU A 44 -2.12 -1.63 12.50
CA LEU A 44 -2.04 -0.87 11.26
C LEU A 44 -3.30 -1.21 10.48
N ASP A 45 -4.01 -0.22 9.94
CA ASP A 45 -5.18 -0.41 9.07
C ASP A 45 -4.73 -1.00 7.72
N LEU A 46 -4.18 -2.22 7.76
CA LEU A 46 -3.65 -2.93 6.61
C LEU A 46 -4.80 -3.45 5.78
N VAL A 47 -4.86 -3.01 4.52
CA VAL A 47 -5.71 -3.63 3.52
C VAL A 47 -5.01 -4.87 2.96
N THR A 48 -5.80 -5.88 2.62
CA THR A 48 -5.26 -7.07 1.96
C THR A 48 -4.71 -6.70 0.58
N ARG A 49 -3.77 -7.53 0.08
CA ARG A 49 -3.24 -7.39 -1.29
C ARG A 49 -4.37 -7.36 -2.32
N GLU A 50 -5.38 -8.21 -2.15
CA GLU A 50 -6.52 -8.32 -3.05
C GLU A 50 -7.36 -7.04 -3.06
N GLU A 51 -7.67 -6.48 -1.88
CA GLU A 51 -8.40 -5.20 -1.77
C GLU A 51 -7.62 -4.04 -2.40
N PHE A 52 -6.29 -4.00 -2.20
CA PHE A 52 -5.42 -3.01 -2.83
C PHE A 52 -5.46 -3.11 -4.36
N ASP A 53 -5.37 -4.34 -4.90
CA ASP A 53 -5.42 -4.58 -6.34
C ASP A 53 -6.79 -4.21 -6.93
N VAL A 54 -7.88 -4.48 -6.20
CA VAL A 54 -9.24 -4.05 -6.58
C VAL A 54 -9.34 -2.53 -6.63
N GLN A 55 -8.87 -1.82 -5.60
CA GLN A 55 -8.89 -0.35 -5.59
C GLN A 55 -8.06 0.24 -6.72
N THR A 56 -6.90 -0.36 -7.02
CA THR A 56 -6.05 0.05 -8.15
C THR A 56 -6.80 -0.06 -9.48
N LYS A 57 -7.56 -1.14 -9.70
CA LYS A 57 -8.40 -1.30 -10.90
C LYS A 57 -9.54 -0.28 -10.96
N VAL A 58 -10.20 0.00 -9.83
CA VAL A 58 -11.25 1.03 -9.75
C VAL A 58 -10.68 2.41 -10.11
N LEU A 59 -9.49 2.74 -9.60
CA LEU A 59 -8.82 3.99 -9.90
C LEU A 59 -8.45 4.10 -11.38
N ALA A 60 -7.91 3.02 -11.97
CA ALA A 60 -7.59 2.97 -13.40
C ALA A 60 -8.83 3.24 -14.27
N ARG A 61 -9.95 2.58 -13.97
CA ARG A 61 -11.23 2.78 -14.69
C ARG A 61 -11.77 4.20 -14.51
N THR A 62 -11.63 4.77 -13.32
CA THR A 62 -12.07 6.14 -13.06
C THR A 62 -11.26 7.14 -13.88
N ARG A 63 -9.95 6.92 -14.00
CA ARG A 63 -9.07 7.76 -14.81
C ARG A 63 -9.43 7.71 -16.31
N GLU A 64 -9.67 6.51 -16.83
CA GLU A 64 -10.12 6.33 -18.21
C GLU A 64 -11.44 7.07 -18.50
N LYS A 65 -12.42 6.96 -17.59
CA LYS A 65 -13.68 7.71 -17.71
C LYS A 65 -13.46 9.22 -17.65
N LEU A 66 -12.56 9.69 -16.80
CA LEU A 66 -12.23 11.11 -16.68
C LEU A 66 -11.64 11.65 -17.98
N ASP A 67 -10.71 10.90 -18.58
CA ASP A 67 -10.10 11.26 -19.86
C ASP A 67 -11.13 11.30 -20.99
N ASP A 68 -12.08 10.36 -21.02
CA ASP A 68 -13.17 10.36 -22.00
C ASP A 68 -14.11 11.57 -21.83
N LEU A 69 -14.51 11.86 -20.58
CA LEU A 69 -15.32 13.05 -20.29
C LEU A 69 -14.58 14.33 -20.69
N GLN A 70 -13.28 14.41 -20.44
CA GLN A 70 -12.46 15.56 -20.84
C GLN A 70 -12.49 15.75 -22.37
N ARG A 71 -12.32 14.67 -23.15
CA ARG A 71 -12.41 14.72 -24.62
C ARG A 71 -13.79 15.14 -25.13
N GLN A 72 -14.85 14.63 -24.50
CA GLN A 72 -16.22 15.03 -24.83
C GLN A 72 -16.42 16.53 -24.58
N LEU A 73 -15.91 17.02 -23.45
CA LEU A 73 -16.00 18.43 -23.07
C LEU A 73 -15.20 19.33 -24.03
N GLU A 74 -13.99 18.94 -24.41
CA GLU A 74 -13.18 19.63 -25.44
C GLU A 74 -13.88 19.68 -26.79
N THR A 75 -14.52 18.57 -27.19
CA THR A 75 -15.31 18.51 -28.44
C THR A 75 -16.51 19.45 -28.40
N LEU A 76 -17.24 19.50 -27.29
CA LEU A 76 -18.39 20.39 -27.11
C LEU A 76 -17.97 21.86 -27.06
N GLN A 77 -16.88 22.18 -26.34
CA GLN A 77 -16.32 23.54 -26.31
C GLN A 77 -15.85 23.99 -27.69
N SER A 78 -15.25 23.09 -28.47
CA SER A 78 -14.81 23.39 -29.84
C SER A 78 -16.00 23.67 -30.76
N LYS A 79 -17.08 22.87 -30.68
CA LYS A 79 -18.32 23.14 -31.43
C LYS A 79 -18.94 24.49 -31.04
N ASN A 80 -19.03 24.79 -29.75
CA ASN A 80 -19.63 26.04 -29.26
C ASN A 80 -18.81 27.29 -29.64
N LYS A 81 -17.49 27.15 -29.81
CA LYS A 81 -16.63 28.23 -30.33
C LYS A 81 -16.75 28.46 -31.84
N VAL A 82 -17.22 27.47 -32.60
CA VAL A 82 -17.42 27.59 -34.06
C VAL A 82 -18.76 28.24 -34.39
N ASP A 83 -19.75 28.14 -33.49
CA ASP A 83 -21.08 28.74 -33.63
C ASP A 83 -21.19 30.20 -33.13
N LYS A 84 -20.09 30.84 -32.71
CA LYS A 84 -19.99 32.27 -32.34
C LYS A 84 -19.03 33.01 -33.24
#